data_AF-A0A3M3BFR2-F1
#
_entry.id   AF-A0A3M3BFR2-F1
#
_cell.length_a   1.000
_cell.length_b   1.000
_cell.length_c   1.000
_cell.angle_alpha   90.00
_cell.angle_beta   90.00
_cell.angle_gamma   90.00
#
_symmetry.space_group_name_H-M   'P 1'
#
loop_
_entity.id
_entity.type
_entity.pdbx_description
1 polymer ?
#
loop_
_entity_poly.entity_id
_entity_poly.type
_entity_poly.pdbx_seq_one_letter_code
_entity_poly.pdbx_strand_id
1 'polypeptide(L)'
;MKASWKKFRPGAATNRLPAGAATPTARATFSPLNPACARQAGRYTRRKNMRMSSNFRNPCMIRSDVPLSNDQIAHYVPSIFAEEAHDSRSARYLYIPTVQVLDALRAEGFEPFMACQTRVRDQGKREHTKHMLRLRHASQILDQEANEVILLNSHDGSSSYQMIGGKFRFVCANGLVLGDVAADQKVRHSGRGDVVHDVIEGAFEVLKHFEQIDHITADMKHQQLDQDEQEAFALAALAYRYDPAEGPAPVTPSQLLMPRRREDRSSDLWTTFNRVQENTIKGGLTGRNKQGRRTTTRAVNGIDQDVKLNRALWVLAQAMGEHRKAA
;
A
#
# COMPACT_ATOMS: atom_id res chain seq x y z
N MET A 1 -62.80 -1.03 4.55
CA MET A 1 -62.80 -0.98 3.07
C MET A 1 -62.28 -2.31 2.53
N LYS A 2 -62.92 -2.79 1.46
CA LYS A 2 -62.82 -4.17 0.90
C LYS A 2 -61.57 -4.37 0.01
N ALA A 3 -61.31 -5.67 -0.25
CA ALA A 3 -60.56 -6.30 -1.36
C ALA A 3 -59.09 -6.67 -1.06
N SER A 4 -58.69 -7.95 -0.94
CA SER A 4 -58.71 -9.11 -1.86
C SER A 4 -57.29 -9.36 -2.41
N TRP A 5 -56.53 -10.26 -1.78
CA TRP A 5 -56.14 -11.59 -2.30
C TRP A 5 -55.90 -11.66 -3.82
N LYS A 6 -54.64 -11.91 -4.22
CA LYS A 6 -54.33 -12.88 -5.28
C LYS A 6 -52.94 -13.51 -5.08
N LYS A 7 -52.98 -14.84 -4.98
CA LYS A 7 -51.87 -15.80 -4.93
C LYS A 7 -51.07 -15.77 -6.23
N PHE A 8 -49.76 -15.95 -6.15
CA PHE A 8 -48.98 -16.59 -7.21
C PHE A 8 -48.11 -17.69 -6.59
N ARG A 9 -48.30 -18.92 -7.05
CA ARG A 9 -47.49 -20.11 -6.73
C ARG A 9 -46.61 -20.46 -7.93
N PRO A 10 -45.51 -21.21 -7.73
CA PRO A 10 -44.44 -21.37 -8.71
C PRO A 10 -44.76 -22.46 -9.74
N GLY A 11 -44.28 -22.25 -10.98
CA GLY A 11 -44.33 -23.24 -12.05
C GLY A 11 -42.97 -23.92 -12.22
N ALA A 12 -42.95 -25.24 -12.03
CA ALA A 12 -41.86 -26.14 -12.38
C ALA A 12 -42.11 -26.74 -13.78
N ALA A 13 -41.07 -26.85 -14.60
CA ALA A 13 -40.97 -27.76 -15.74
C ALA A 13 -39.46 -27.99 -15.99
N THR A 14 -38.85 -29.08 -15.52
CA THR A 14 -38.73 -30.41 -16.12
C THR A 14 -38.02 -30.47 -17.49
N ASN A 15 -36.79 -31.01 -17.42
CA ASN A 15 -36.24 -32.12 -18.21
C ASN A 15 -35.63 -31.93 -19.61
N ARG A 16 -34.40 -32.49 -19.66
CA ARG A 16 -33.79 -33.39 -20.67
C ARG A 16 -32.88 -32.79 -21.75
N LEU A 17 -31.59 -32.98 -21.49
CA LEU A 17 -30.55 -33.40 -22.44
C LEU A 17 -31.00 -34.61 -23.28
N PRO A 18 -30.46 -34.77 -24.50
CA PRO A 18 -30.15 -36.07 -25.03
C PRO A 18 -28.64 -36.25 -25.21
N ALA A 19 -28.13 -37.34 -24.64
CA ALA A 19 -26.91 -38.00 -25.07
C ALA A 19 -27.17 -38.69 -26.43
N GLY A 20 -26.20 -38.62 -27.34
CA GLY A 20 -26.22 -39.31 -28.62
C GLY A 20 -24.79 -39.69 -29.02
N ALA A 21 -24.53 -40.99 -28.97
CA ALA A 21 -23.25 -41.64 -29.22
C ALA A 21 -22.83 -41.62 -30.70
N ALA A 22 -21.53 -41.63 -30.96
CA ALA A 22 -20.94 -42.29 -32.14
C ALA A 22 -19.41 -42.43 -31.99
N THR A 23 -18.96 -43.59 -31.52
CA THR A 23 -17.68 -44.18 -31.94
C THR A 23 -17.83 -44.73 -33.36
N PRO A 24 -16.79 -44.62 -34.18
CA PRO A 24 -16.40 -45.73 -35.02
C PRO A 24 -14.94 -46.12 -34.78
N THR A 25 -14.79 -47.41 -34.52
CA THR A 25 -13.61 -48.24 -34.69
C THR A 25 -13.08 -48.17 -36.12
N ALA A 26 -11.75 -48.13 -36.30
CA ALA A 26 -11.03 -49.14 -37.10
C ALA A 26 -9.54 -48.81 -37.29
N ARG A 27 -8.74 -49.82 -36.92
CA ARG A 27 -7.52 -50.34 -37.58
C ARG A 27 -6.23 -49.52 -37.57
N ALA A 28 -5.34 -50.05 -36.73
CA ALA A 28 -3.90 -50.05 -36.85
C ALA A 28 -3.41 -50.45 -38.24
N THR A 29 -2.31 -49.81 -38.67
CA THR A 29 -1.30 -50.43 -39.51
C THR A 29 0.08 -50.28 -38.86
N PHE A 30 0.91 -51.25 -39.16
CA PHE A 30 2.09 -51.73 -38.45
C PHE A 30 3.32 -50.81 -38.50
N SER A 31 4.13 -50.94 -37.45
CA SER A 31 5.55 -50.54 -37.24
C SER A 31 6.51 -50.99 -38.36
N PRO A 32 7.82 -50.59 -38.44
CA PRO A 32 8.80 -50.55 -37.32
C PRO A 32 9.83 -49.37 -37.45
N LEU A 33 10.83 -49.04 -36.60
CA LEU A 33 11.74 -49.77 -35.71
C LEU A 33 12.23 -48.81 -34.58
N ASN A 34 12.33 -49.37 -33.37
CA ASN A 34 13.18 -48.95 -32.23
C ASN A 34 14.68 -49.02 -32.65
N PRO A 35 15.70 -48.44 -31.96
CA PRO A 35 15.84 -48.48 -30.50
C PRO A 35 16.53 -47.27 -29.83
N ALA A 36 16.29 -47.10 -28.52
CA ALA A 36 17.33 -46.98 -27.48
C ALA A 36 16.81 -46.17 -26.28
N CYS A 37 16.37 -46.93 -25.28
CA CYS A 37 16.26 -46.51 -23.91
C CYS A 37 17.66 -46.24 -23.30
N ALA A 38 17.66 -45.42 -22.24
CA ALA A 38 18.71 -45.23 -21.23
C ALA A 38 19.79 -44.16 -21.51
N ARG A 39 19.67 -43.01 -20.84
CA ARG A 39 20.45 -42.76 -19.61
C ARG A 39 20.01 -41.50 -18.86
N GLN A 40 20.08 -41.63 -17.55
CA GLN A 40 19.75 -40.70 -16.49
C GLN A 40 20.52 -39.37 -16.50
N ALA A 41 19.84 -38.37 -15.93
CA ALA A 41 20.34 -37.35 -15.00
C ALA A 41 21.34 -36.30 -15.51
N GLY A 42 20.93 -35.02 -15.41
CA GLY A 42 21.89 -33.93 -15.26
C GLY A 42 21.41 -32.54 -15.66
N ARG A 43 21.06 -31.74 -14.64
CA ARG A 43 21.22 -30.27 -14.58
C ARG A 43 20.15 -29.40 -15.26
N TYR A 44 19.11 -29.18 -14.46
CA TYR A 44 18.46 -27.87 -14.33
C TYR A 44 19.46 -26.73 -14.13
N THR A 45 19.08 -25.55 -14.64
CA THR A 45 19.49 -24.16 -14.31
C THR A 45 20.07 -23.35 -15.48
N ARG A 46 19.29 -23.18 -16.56
CA ARG A 46 19.35 -21.91 -17.30
C ARG A 46 18.57 -20.87 -16.49
N ARG A 47 19.30 -20.05 -15.71
CA ARG A 47 18.79 -18.79 -15.17
C ARG A 47 18.15 -18.01 -16.33
N LYS A 48 16.82 -17.96 -16.38
CA LYS A 48 16.12 -16.93 -17.13
C LYS A 48 16.44 -15.63 -16.40
N ASN A 49 17.38 -14.86 -16.93
CA ASN A 49 17.48 -13.44 -16.64
C ASN A 49 16.10 -12.84 -16.94
N MET A 50 15.33 -12.59 -15.88
CA MET A 50 14.05 -11.92 -15.99
C MET A 50 14.35 -10.47 -16.35
N ARG A 51 13.85 -10.07 -17.53
CA ARG A 51 13.94 -8.72 -18.12
C ARG A 51 13.69 -7.64 -17.07
N MET A 52 14.59 -6.66 -17.03
CA MET A 52 14.33 -5.33 -16.47
C MET A 52 13.07 -4.76 -17.11
N SER A 53 12.02 -4.56 -16.31
CA SER A 53 10.90 -3.71 -16.72
C SER A 53 11.38 -2.26 -16.58
N SER A 54 11.77 -1.66 -17.70
CA SER A 54 12.00 -0.22 -17.81
C SER A 54 10.67 0.53 -17.79
N ASN A 55 10.01 0.57 -16.63
CA ASN A 55 9.09 1.66 -16.34
C ASN A 55 9.95 2.73 -15.69
N PHE A 56 10.06 3.91 -16.30
CA PHE A 56 10.70 5.09 -15.69
C PHE A 56 10.12 5.27 -14.28
N ARG A 57 10.84 4.76 -13.27
CA ARG A 57 10.51 4.91 -11.85
C ARG A 57 10.47 6.40 -11.57
N ASN A 58 9.60 6.82 -10.64
CA ASN A 58 9.62 8.18 -10.11
C ASN A 58 11.09 8.53 -9.76
N PRO A 59 11.72 9.51 -10.43
CA PRO A 59 13.16 9.78 -10.28
C PRO A 59 13.49 10.29 -8.88
N CYS A 60 12.48 10.64 -8.09
CA CYS A 60 12.58 11.14 -6.74
C CYS A 60 12.17 10.09 -5.69
N MET A 61 12.29 8.79 -6.01
CA MET A 61 11.91 7.71 -5.10
C MET A 61 12.83 6.49 -5.24
N ILE A 62 13.25 5.96 -4.10
CA ILE A 62 13.94 4.68 -3.99
C ILE A 62 13.24 3.79 -2.96
N ARG A 63 13.13 2.50 -3.27
CA ARG A 63 12.69 1.45 -2.35
C ARG A 63 13.62 0.26 -2.49
N SER A 64 13.96 -0.35 -1.36
CA SER A 64 14.89 -1.47 -1.27
C SER A 64 14.40 -2.48 -0.23
N ASP A 65 14.75 -3.75 -0.44
CA ASP A 65 14.53 -4.83 0.55
C ASP A 65 15.69 -4.92 1.56
N VAL A 66 16.80 -4.23 1.30
CA VAL A 66 17.93 -4.04 2.21
C VAL A 66 18.03 -2.57 2.66
N PRO A 67 18.63 -2.27 3.83
CA PRO A 67 18.86 -0.91 4.29
C PRO A 67 19.51 -0.01 3.24
N LEU A 68 19.04 1.23 3.14
CA LEU A 68 19.56 2.24 2.24
C LEU A 68 20.74 3.00 2.88
N SER A 69 21.83 3.10 2.14
CA SER A 69 22.96 3.98 2.48
C SER A 69 22.64 5.45 2.23
N ASN A 70 23.42 6.35 2.85
CA ASN A 70 23.28 7.79 2.64
C ASN A 70 23.50 8.17 1.16
N ASP A 71 24.48 7.59 0.49
CA ASP A 71 24.75 7.86 -0.93
C ASP A 71 23.55 7.47 -1.82
N GLN A 72 22.92 6.33 -1.53
CA GLN A 72 21.71 5.91 -2.24
C GLN A 72 20.55 6.86 -1.97
N ILE A 73 20.34 7.29 -0.73
CA ILE A 73 19.28 8.25 -0.40
C ILE A 73 19.57 9.59 -1.09
N ALA A 74 20.80 10.12 -1.00
CA ALA A 74 21.20 11.41 -1.55
C ALA A 74 21.02 11.47 -3.07
N HIS A 75 21.24 10.35 -3.79
CA HIS A 75 21.04 10.29 -5.23
C HIS A 75 19.57 10.56 -5.64
N TYR A 76 18.59 10.00 -4.91
CA TYR A 76 17.17 10.10 -5.25
C TYR A 76 16.44 11.21 -4.49
N VAL A 77 16.88 11.48 -3.27
CA VAL A 77 16.22 12.32 -2.28
C VAL A 77 17.25 13.27 -1.64
N PRO A 78 17.93 14.12 -2.44
CA PRO A 78 18.97 15.02 -1.93
C PRO A 78 18.46 15.96 -0.84
N SER A 79 17.14 16.22 -0.78
CA SER A 79 16.61 17.16 0.22
C SER A 79 16.75 16.72 1.67
N ILE A 80 17.01 15.44 1.94
CA ILE A 80 17.28 14.95 3.30
C ILE A 80 18.61 15.47 3.83
N PHE A 81 19.54 15.81 2.92
CA PHE A 81 20.92 16.20 3.22
C PHE A 81 21.17 17.69 3.03
N ALA A 82 20.13 18.50 2.83
CA ALA A 82 20.29 19.96 2.82
C ALA A 82 20.88 20.40 4.15
N GLU A 83 21.90 21.24 4.15
CA GLU A 83 22.56 21.70 5.38
C GLU A 83 21.78 22.83 6.07
N GLU A 84 20.90 23.50 5.33
CA GLU A 84 20.12 24.64 5.79
C GLU A 84 18.69 24.65 5.23
N ALA A 85 17.89 25.60 5.72
CA ALA A 85 16.57 25.87 5.16
C ALA A 85 16.69 26.67 3.86
N HIS A 86 15.70 26.55 2.99
CA HIS A 86 15.69 27.32 1.75
C HIS A 86 15.65 28.83 2.04
N ASP A 87 16.41 29.65 1.29
CA ASP A 87 16.43 31.13 1.36
C ASP A 87 15.07 31.83 1.39
N SER A 88 14.01 31.16 0.91
CA SER A 88 12.64 31.67 0.97
C SER A 88 12.05 31.65 2.39
N ARG A 89 12.78 31.12 3.39
CA ARG A 89 12.35 31.00 4.78
C ARG A 89 12.83 32.20 5.59
N SER A 90 11.94 32.70 6.44
CA SER A 90 12.26 33.80 7.36
C SER A 90 13.22 33.35 8.46
N ALA A 91 13.91 34.29 9.12
CA ALA A 91 14.73 34.03 10.31
C ALA A 91 13.98 33.37 11.49
N ARG A 92 12.64 33.36 11.47
CA ARG A 92 11.81 32.64 12.47
C ARG A 92 11.64 31.15 12.18
N TYR A 93 12.04 30.70 10.99
CA TYR A 93 11.90 29.30 10.58
C TYR A 93 13.00 28.48 11.25
N LEU A 94 12.60 27.49 12.03
CA LEU A 94 13.53 26.60 12.70
C LEU A 94 13.81 25.40 11.81
N TYR A 95 15.04 25.35 11.30
CA TYR A 95 15.53 24.24 10.49
C TYR A 95 15.70 22.98 11.35
N ILE A 96 15.23 21.84 10.82
CA ILE A 96 15.32 20.53 11.47
C ILE A 96 16.11 19.62 10.53
N PRO A 97 17.37 19.30 10.84
CA PRO A 97 18.21 18.48 9.97
C PRO A 97 17.72 17.04 9.92
N THR A 98 17.10 16.64 8.81
CA THR A 98 16.57 15.28 8.65
C THR A 98 17.65 14.22 8.76
N VAL A 99 18.87 14.50 8.26
CA VAL A 99 20.00 13.56 8.37
C VAL A 99 20.38 13.26 9.82
N GLN A 100 20.37 14.25 10.72
CA GLN A 100 20.69 14.02 12.14
C GLN A 100 19.64 13.14 12.82
N VAL A 101 18.37 13.33 12.49
CA VAL A 101 17.27 12.49 12.98
C VAL A 101 17.40 11.06 12.44
N LEU A 102 17.75 10.91 11.16
CA LEU A 102 18.00 9.60 10.56
C LEU A 102 19.16 8.88 11.26
N ASP A 103 20.26 9.57 11.55
CA ASP A 103 21.41 8.97 12.24
C ASP A 103 21.07 8.59 13.68
N ALA A 104 20.28 9.39 14.39
CA ALA A 104 19.76 9.03 15.71
C ALA A 104 18.88 7.77 15.66
N LEU A 105 17.97 7.67 14.70
CA LEU A 105 17.12 6.49 14.51
C LEU A 105 17.94 5.23 14.17
N ARG A 106 19.01 5.37 13.38
CA ARG A 106 19.93 4.26 13.10
C ARG A 106 20.67 3.78 14.34
N ALA A 107 21.06 4.68 15.23
CA ALA A 107 21.68 4.31 16.51
C ALA A 107 20.74 3.44 17.37
N GLU A 108 19.42 3.65 17.23
CA GLU A 108 18.36 2.84 17.86
C GLU A 108 17.94 1.63 17.01
N GLY A 109 18.69 1.27 15.96
CA GLY A 109 18.45 0.08 15.13
C GLY A 109 17.38 0.23 14.04
N PHE A 110 16.88 1.45 13.78
CA PHE A 110 15.95 1.73 12.68
C PHE A 110 16.70 2.07 11.40
N GLU A 111 16.50 1.24 10.37
CA GLU A 111 17.15 1.39 9.08
C GLU A 111 16.17 1.86 8.00
N PRO A 112 16.58 2.76 7.07
CA PRO A 112 15.71 3.25 6.01
C PRO A 112 15.60 2.23 4.87
N PHE A 113 14.38 1.96 4.40
CA PHE A 113 14.13 1.04 3.27
C PHE A 113 13.41 1.71 2.10
N MET A 114 12.89 2.90 2.34
CA MET A 114 12.25 3.71 1.31
C MET A 114 12.48 5.18 1.60
N ALA A 115 12.79 5.92 0.54
CA ALA A 115 12.91 7.36 0.58
C ALA A 115 12.25 7.95 -0.67
N CYS A 116 11.52 9.06 -0.51
CA CYS A 116 11.11 9.87 -1.65
C CYS A 116 11.09 11.36 -1.33
N GLN A 117 11.10 12.18 -2.39
CA GLN A 117 10.77 13.59 -2.29
C GLN A 117 9.76 14.00 -3.35
N THR A 118 9.13 15.13 -3.09
CA THR A 118 8.22 15.78 -4.02
C THR A 118 8.98 16.22 -5.27
N ARG A 119 8.43 15.90 -6.44
CA ARG A 119 8.99 16.39 -7.69
C ARG A 119 8.68 17.87 -7.83
N VAL A 120 9.72 18.69 -7.89
CA VAL A 120 9.62 20.12 -8.14
C VAL A 120 9.92 20.47 -9.60
N ARG A 121 9.31 21.57 -10.07
CA ARG A 121 9.65 22.16 -11.39
C ARG A 121 10.82 23.14 -11.29
N ASP A 122 10.89 23.83 -10.17
CA ASP A 122 11.95 24.77 -9.83
C ASP A 122 13.15 24.01 -9.25
N GLN A 123 14.30 24.10 -9.90
CA GLN A 123 15.51 23.39 -9.49
C GLN A 123 16.06 23.91 -8.16
N GLY A 124 15.89 25.20 -7.84
CA GLY A 124 16.35 25.78 -6.56
C GLY A 124 15.65 25.16 -5.35
N LYS A 125 14.45 24.62 -5.54
CA LYS A 125 13.69 23.93 -4.48
C LYS A 125 14.00 22.45 -4.36
N ARG A 126 14.75 21.86 -5.29
CA ARG A 126 14.94 20.41 -5.35
C ARG A 126 15.57 19.86 -4.08
N GLU A 127 16.51 20.61 -3.50
CA GLU A 127 17.23 20.23 -2.29
C GLU A 127 16.47 20.60 -1.01
N HIS A 128 15.33 21.28 -1.09
CA HIS A 128 14.61 21.73 0.11
C HIS A 128 13.17 21.23 0.18
N THR A 129 12.73 20.54 -0.86
CA THR A 129 11.34 20.13 -0.98
C THR A 129 10.96 19.07 0.05
N LYS A 130 9.65 18.84 0.16
CA LYS A 130 9.08 17.82 1.04
C LYS A 130 9.61 16.44 0.69
N HIS A 131 10.05 15.72 1.70
CA HIS A 131 10.57 14.37 1.61
C HIS A 131 10.00 13.46 2.69
N MET A 132 10.09 12.16 2.42
CA MET A 132 9.62 11.09 3.27
C MET A 132 10.69 10.00 3.38
N LEU A 133 10.89 9.49 4.59
CA LEU A 133 11.61 8.25 4.85
C LEU A 133 10.66 7.24 5.49
N ARG A 134 10.84 5.96 5.17
CA ARG A 134 10.21 4.84 5.89
C ARG A 134 11.31 3.94 6.43
N LEU A 135 11.35 3.82 7.75
CA LEU A 135 12.36 3.08 8.49
C LEU A 135 11.75 1.88 9.19
N ARG A 136 12.51 0.80 9.34
CA ARG A 136 12.11 -0.42 10.06
C ARG A 136 13.22 -0.83 11.01
N HIS A 137 12.84 -1.44 12.12
CA HIS A 137 13.82 -1.99 13.05
C HIS A 137 14.52 -3.20 12.43
N ALA A 138 15.84 -3.31 12.61
CA ALA A 138 16.65 -4.37 12.01
C ALA A 138 16.20 -5.79 12.40
N SER A 139 15.59 -5.97 13.57
CA SER A 139 15.09 -7.27 14.03
C SER A 139 13.85 -7.77 13.28
N GLN A 140 13.06 -6.88 12.66
CA GLN A 140 11.78 -7.23 12.02
C GLN A 140 11.89 -7.43 10.49
N ILE A 141 13.11 -7.48 9.95
CA ILE A 141 13.35 -7.56 8.49
C ILE A 141 12.87 -8.90 7.90
N LEU A 142 12.82 -9.98 8.68
CA LEU A 142 12.46 -11.32 8.22
C LEU A 142 11.00 -11.70 8.48
N ASP A 143 10.24 -10.85 9.15
CA ASP A 143 8.85 -11.13 9.49
C ASP A 143 7.91 -10.99 8.29
N GLN A 144 6.69 -11.52 8.40
CA GLN A 144 5.66 -11.30 7.36
C GLN A 144 5.19 -9.84 7.29
N GLU A 145 5.28 -9.16 8.43
CA GLU A 145 4.90 -7.77 8.64
C GLU A 145 5.92 -7.12 9.59
N ALA A 146 6.23 -5.85 9.37
CA ALA A 146 7.11 -5.07 10.26
C ALA A 146 6.47 -3.74 10.59
N ASN A 147 6.70 -3.24 11.80
CA ASN A 147 6.31 -1.88 12.15
C ASN A 147 7.29 -0.90 11.50
N GLU A 148 6.78 0.24 11.05
CA GLU A 148 7.55 1.27 10.36
C GLU A 148 7.47 2.60 11.09
N VAL A 149 8.58 3.33 11.09
CA VAL A 149 8.61 4.76 11.40
C VAL A 149 8.58 5.50 10.07
N ILE A 150 7.62 6.41 9.90
CA ILE A 150 7.50 7.24 8.71
C ILE A 150 7.84 8.67 9.11
N LEU A 151 8.96 9.18 8.58
CA LEU A 151 9.41 10.54 8.80
C LEU A 151 9.01 11.39 7.59
N LEU A 152 8.36 12.52 7.84
CA LEU A 152 8.03 13.54 6.86
C LEU A 152 8.64 14.87 7.27
N ASN A 153 9.30 15.56 6.34
CA ASN A 153 9.84 16.89 6.59
C ASN A 153 9.92 17.68 5.28
N SER A 154 10.14 19.00 5.38
CA SER A 154 10.48 19.87 4.26
C SER A 154 11.34 21.00 4.78
N HIS A 155 12.31 21.47 3.99
CA HIS A 155 13.18 22.60 4.34
C HIS A 155 12.78 23.90 3.62
N ASP A 156 11.79 23.84 2.73
CA ASP A 156 11.14 24.99 2.09
C ASP A 156 9.86 25.44 2.83
N GLY A 157 9.53 24.81 3.95
CA GLY A 157 8.35 25.09 4.78
C GLY A 157 7.01 24.77 4.10
N SER A 158 7.01 23.95 3.04
CA SER A 158 5.77 23.40 2.46
C SER A 158 5.08 22.39 3.37
N SER A 159 5.76 21.88 4.39
CA SER A 159 5.22 21.02 5.44
C SER A 159 5.99 21.13 6.75
N SER A 160 5.34 20.73 7.83
CA SER A 160 5.97 20.53 9.12
C SER A 160 6.73 19.21 9.17
N TYR A 161 7.70 19.12 10.06
CA TYR A 161 8.20 17.85 10.53
C TYR A 161 7.09 17.01 11.16
N GLN A 162 6.99 15.74 10.76
CA GLN A 162 6.07 14.76 11.32
C GLN A 162 6.76 13.39 11.41
N MET A 163 6.53 12.69 12.52
CA MET A 163 6.85 11.28 12.67
C MET A 163 5.55 10.50 12.91
N ILE A 164 5.36 9.45 12.11
CA ILE A 164 4.11 8.71 12.02
C ILE A 164 4.41 7.22 12.17
N GLY A 165 3.58 6.51 12.94
CA GLY A 165 3.59 5.06 12.97
C GLY A 165 3.07 4.46 11.65
N GLY A 166 3.76 3.45 11.15
CA GLY A 166 3.43 2.70 9.94
C GLY A 166 3.44 1.20 10.18
N LYS A 167 2.88 0.45 9.24
CA LYS A 167 3.05 -1.01 9.18
C LYS A 167 3.35 -1.44 7.76
N PHE A 168 4.30 -2.34 7.59
CA PHE A 168 4.72 -2.83 6.29
C PHE A 168 4.39 -4.30 6.13
N ARG A 169 3.75 -4.65 5.03
CA ARG A 169 3.46 -6.04 4.67
C ARG A 169 4.37 -6.47 3.53
N PHE A 170 5.29 -7.38 3.83
CA PHE A 170 6.36 -7.81 2.91
C PHE A 170 5.82 -8.49 1.66
N VAL A 171 4.76 -9.29 1.81
CA VAL A 171 4.12 -10.03 0.72
C VAL A 171 3.69 -9.12 -0.44
N CYS A 172 3.40 -7.86 -0.14
CA CYS A 172 3.00 -6.84 -1.12
C CYS A 172 4.00 -5.77 -1.46
N ALA A 173 5.03 -5.63 -0.65
CA ALA A 173 5.69 -4.35 -0.49
C ALA A 173 4.71 -3.17 -0.29
N ASN A 174 3.62 -3.38 0.46
CA ASN A 174 2.67 -2.31 0.81
C ASN A 174 3.09 -1.73 2.14
N GLY A 175 3.42 -0.44 2.13
CA GLY A 175 3.59 0.32 3.34
C GLY A 175 2.30 1.03 3.70
N LEU A 176 1.77 0.73 4.87
CA LEU A 176 0.57 1.32 5.46
C LEU A 176 0.97 2.52 6.31
N VAL A 177 0.09 3.51 6.37
CA VAL A 177 0.21 4.65 7.30
C VAL A 177 -0.92 4.52 8.30
N LEU A 178 -0.59 4.58 9.58
CA LEU A 178 -1.55 4.32 10.64
C LEU A 178 -2.35 5.59 10.93
N GLY A 179 -3.61 5.37 11.28
CA GLY A 179 -4.66 6.36 11.08
C GLY A 179 -5.03 7.20 12.30
N ASP A 180 -4.46 6.96 13.46
CA ASP A 180 -4.71 7.79 14.63
C ASP A 180 -3.76 8.99 14.65
N VAL A 181 -4.31 10.18 14.35
CA VAL A 181 -3.57 11.45 14.38
C VAL A 181 -3.06 11.77 15.80
N ALA A 182 -3.64 11.18 16.84
CA ALA A 182 -3.18 11.36 18.21
C ALA A 182 -1.83 10.68 18.48
N ALA A 183 -1.44 9.69 17.67
CA ALA A 183 -0.14 9.03 17.76
C ALA A 183 0.93 9.68 16.86
N ASP A 184 0.57 10.66 16.03
CA ASP A 184 1.52 11.41 15.20
C ASP A 184 2.29 12.41 16.05
N GLN A 185 3.62 12.40 15.93
CA GLN A 185 4.46 13.41 16.53
C GLN A 185 4.75 14.50 15.52
N LYS A 186 4.23 15.70 15.78
CA LYS A 186 4.34 16.84 14.87
C LYS A 186 5.09 17.99 15.53
N VAL A 187 6.23 18.33 14.94
CA VAL A 187 7.07 19.43 15.43
C VAL A 187 6.93 20.62 14.49
N ARG A 188 6.68 21.81 15.07
CA ARG A 188 6.50 23.04 14.31
C ARG A 188 7.87 23.66 14.03
N HIS A 189 8.09 24.11 12.79
CA HIS A 189 9.27 24.92 12.41
C HIS A 189 9.19 26.38 12.93
N SER A 190 8.52 26.61 14.06
CA SER A 190 8.38 27.93 14.67
C SER A 190 8.29 27.80 16.19
N GLY A 191 9.10 28.58 16.91
CA GLY A 191 9.14 28.53 18.38
C GLY A 191 10.53 28.88 18.96
N ARG A 192 10.67 28.74 20.28
CA ARG A 192 11.93 28.91 21.06
C ARG A 192 12.35 27.62 21.80
N GLY A 193 11.85 26.46 21.40
CA GLY A 193 12.15 25.17 22.05
C GLY A 193 13.35 24.45 21.44
N ASP A 194 13.88 23.46 22.17
CA ASP A 194 14.86 22.51 21.66
C ASP A 194 14.16 21.47 20.78
N VAL A 195 14.03 21.80 19.51
CA VAL A 195 13.33 20.96 18.54
C VAL A 195 14.02 19.63 18.29
N VAL A 196 15.34 19.53 18.52
CA VAL A 196 16.03 18.24 18.37
C VAL A 196 15.60 17.29 19.48
N HIS A 197 15.50 17.78 20.71
CA HIS A 197 14.96 16.99 21.83
C HIS A 197 13.53 16.53 21.57
N ASP A 198 12.64 17.44 21.16
CA ASP A 198 11.23 17.13 20.85
C ASP A 198 11.10 16.04 19.77
N VAL A 199 12.00 16.06 18.78
CA VAL A 199 12.02 15.05 17.70
C VAL A 199 12.44 13.68 18.20
N ILE A 200 13.45 13.61 19.08
CA ILE A 200 13.94 12.36 19.65
C ILE A 200 12.90 11.76 20.61
N GLU A 201 12.33 12.57 21.50
CA GLU A 201 11.26 12.12 22.41
C GLU A 201 10.05 11.61 21.61
N GLY A 202 9.64 12.37 20.58
CA GLY A 202 8.58 11.95 19.68
C GLY A 202 8.88 10.60 18.99
N ALA A 203 10.14 10.30 18.70
CA ALA A 203 10.49 9.00 18.14
C ALA A 203 10.15 7.85 19.10
N PHE A 204 10.52 7.96 20.37
CA PHE A 204 10.22 6.94 21.38
C PHE A 204 8.72 6.78 21.63
N GLU A 205 7.94 7.86 21.57
CA GLU A 205 6.47 7.77 21.67
C GLU A 205 5.87 6.96 20.52
N VAL A 206 6.32 7.17 19.28
CA VAL A 206 5.86 6.38 18.14
C VAL A 206 6.16 4.88 18.33
N LEU A 207 7.29 4.53 18.94
CA LEU A 207 7.66 3.15 19.22
C LEU A 207 6.72 2.49 20.25
N LYS A 208 6.27 3.24 21.26
CA LYS A 208 5.33 2.72 22.28
C LYS A 208 3.99 2.32 21.67
N HIS A 209 3.57 2.98 20.59
CA HIS A 209 2.30 2.66 19.92
C HIS A 209 2.35 1.35 19.11
N PHE A 210 3.54 0.81 18.79
CA PHE A 210 3.67 -0.39 17.95
C PHE A 210 2.96 -1.62 18.53
N GLU A 211 3.01 -1.81 19.85
CA GLU A 211 2.29 -2.91 20.51
C GLU A 211 0.77 -2.78 20.31
N GLN A 212 0.22 -1.58 20.48
CA GLN A 212 -1.20 -1.30 20.23
C GLN A 212 -1.57 -1.57 18.75
N ILE A 213 -0.70 -1.19 17.82
CA ILE A 213 -0.90 -1.41 16.38
C ILE A 213 -0.91 -2.91 16.06
N ASP A 214 -0.03 -3.68 16.70
CA ASP A 214 0.01 -5.13 16.56
C ASP A 214 -1.27 -5.78 17.08
N HIS A 215 -1.80 -5.33 18.22
CA HIS A 215 -3.10 -5.78 18.73
C HIS A 215 -4.24 -5.47 17.77
N ILE A 216 -4.34 -4.25 17.27
CA ILE A 216 -5.41 -3.85 16.33
C ILE A 216 -5.31 -4.67 15.04
N THR A 217 -4.10 -4.91 14.55
CA THR A 217 -3.86 -5.74 13.37
C THR A 217 -4.28 -7.19 13.61
N ALA A 218 -3.94 -7.75 14.78
CA ALA A 218 -4.32 -9.11 15.17
C ALA A 218 -5.84 -9.25 15.25
N ASP A 219 -6.53 -8.27 15.83
CA ASP A 219 -7.99 -8.24 15.90
C ASP A 219 -8.63 -8.22 14.51
N MET A 220 -8.13 -7.37 13.60
CA MET A 220 -8.62 -7.32 12.22
C MET A 220 -8.45 -8.67 11.49
N LYS A 221 -7.39 -9.43 11.78
CA LYS A 221 -7.15 -10.77 11.20
C LYS A 221 -8.15 -11.82 11.71
N HIS A 222 -8.66 -11.65 12.93
CA HIS A 222 -9.66 -12.56 13.52
C HIS A 222 -11.09 -12.27 13.05
N GLN A 223 -11.35 -11.08 12.49
CA GLN A 223 -12.68 -10.66 12.06
C GLN A 223 -12.96 -11.04 10.60
N GLN A 224 -13.73 -12.10 10.37
CA GLN A 224 -14.19 -12.51 9.04
C GLN A 224 -15.29 -11.59 8.52
N LEU A 225 -15.16 -11.06 7.30
CA LEU A 225 -16.18 -10.23 6.67
C LEU A 225 -17.02 -11.04 5.68
N ASP A 226 -18.32 -10.81 5.67
CA ASP A 226 -19.17 -11.28 4.57
C ASP A 226 -18.92 -10.47 3.28
N GLN A 227 -19.60 -10.84 2.20
CA GLN A 227 -19.41 -10.19 0.90
C GLN A 227 -19.91 -8.73 0.91
N ASP A 228 -21.01 -8.45 1.60
CA ASP A 228 -21.63 -7.13 1.64
C ASP A 228 -20.77 -6.16 2.46
N GLU A 229 -20.19 -6.64 3.57
CA GLU A 229 -19.22 -5.91 4.40
C GLU A 229 -17.94 -5.58 3.60
N GLN A 230 -17.40 -6.54 2.85
CA GLN A 230 -16.24 -6.31 1.98
C GLN A 230 -16.55 -5.27 0.90
N GLU A 231 -17.71 -5.36 0.26
CA GLU A 231 -18.13 -4.41 -0.77
C GLU A 231 -18.40 -3.01 -0.21
N ALA A 232 -18.98 -2.91 0.98
CA ALA A 232 -19.16 -1.64 1.68
C ALA A 232 -17.81 -0.96 1.98
N PHE A 233 -16.82 -1.73 2.45
CA PHE A 233 -15.46 -1.21 2.68
C PHE A 233 -14.84 -0.68 1.39
N ALA A 234 -14.91 -1.46 0.30
CA ALA A 234 -14.38 -1.06 -0.99
C ALA A 234 -15.12 0.14 -1.59
N LEU A 235 -16.43 0.24 -1.40
CA LEU A 235 -17.24 1.38 -1.84
C LEU A 235 -16.84 2.66 -1.11
N ALA A 236 -16.67 2.61 0.21
CA ALA A 236 -16.20 3.74 1.00
C ALA A 236 -14.80 4.21 0.56
N ALA A 237 -13.89 3.27 0.27
CA ALA A 237 -12.58 3.59 -0.29
C ALA A 237 -12.65 4.29 -1.66
N LEU A 238 -13.55 3.85 -2.55
CA LEU A 238 -13.78 4.50 -3.84
C LEU A 238 -14.35 5.91 -3.67
N ALA A 239 -15.33 6.09 -2.80
CA ALA A 239 -15.95 7.39 -2.52
C ALA A 239 -14.95 8.38 -1.89
N TYR A 240 -14.00 7.88 -1.11
CA TYR A 240 -12.92 8.71 -0.56
C TYR A 240 -11.92 9.13 -1.64
N ARG A 241 -11.56 8.21 -2.54
CA ARG A 241 -10.56 8.46 -3.58
C ARG A 241 -11.08 9.30 -4.73
N TYR A 242 -12.31 9.05 -5.14
CA TYR A 242 -12.95 9.69 -6.29
C TYR A 242 -14.11 10.51 -5.76
N ASP A 243 -14.03 11.82 -5.93
CA ASP A 243 -15.10 12.73 -5.53
C ASP A 243 -16.39 12.36 -6.28
N PRO A 244 -17.47 11.96 -5.57
CA PRO A 244 -18.75 11.65 -6.19
C PRO A 244 -19.30 12.81 -7.03
N ALA A 245 -18.95 14.05 -6.71
CA ALA A 245 -19.36 15.23 -7.47
C ALA A 245 -18.66 15.33 -8.84
N GLU A 246 -17.48 14.71 -9.01
CA GLU A 246 -16.75 14.69 -10.28
C GLU A 246 -17.22 13.58 -11.24
N GLY A 247 -18.05 12.65 -10.74
CA GLY A 247 -18.62 11.52 -11.47
C GLY A 247 -18.34 10.18 -10.79
N PRO A 248 -18.84 9.07 -11.37
CA PRO A 248 -18.63 7.75 -10.80
C PRO A 248 -17.15 7.34 -10.82
N ALA A 249 -16.73 6.59 -9.80
CA ALA A 249 -15.42 5.97 -9.77
C ALA A 249 -15.23 5.10 -11.05
N PRO A 250 -14.02 5.08 -11.62
CA PRO A 250 -13.79 4.40 -12.89
C PRO A 250 -13.83 2.87 -12.80
N VAL A 251 -13.87 2.31 -11.59
CA VAL A 251 -13.83 0.87 -11.29
C VAL A 251 -14.87 0.55 -10.22
N THR A 252 -15.28 -0.71 -10.14
CA THR A 252 -16.28 -1.18 -9.16
C THR A 252 -15.65 -1.61 -7.84
N PRO A 253 -16.42 -1.70 -6.74
CA PRO A 253 -15.96 -2.28 -5.47
C PRO A 253 -15.39 -3.69 -5.66
N SER A 254 -16.06 -4.56 -6.41
CA SER A 254 -15.59 -5.92 -6.67
C SER A 254 -14.25 -5.95 -7.42
N GLN A 255 -14.00 -5.01 -8.34
CA GLN A 255 -12.69 -4.87 -8.99
C GLN A 255 -11.59 -4.46 -8.00
N LEU A 256 -11.94 -3.62 -7.01
CA LEU A 256 -11.01 -3.20 -5.96
C LEU A 256 -10.71 -4.32 -4.96
N LEU A 257 -11.64 -5.26 -4.77
CA LEU A 257 -11.49 -6.45 -3.93
C LEU A 257 -10.76 -7.61 -4.62
N MET A 258 -10.41 -7.48 -5.91
CA MET A 258 -9.69 -8.54 -6.62
C MET A 258 -8.28 -8.73 -6.03
N PRO A 259 -7.96 -9.93 -5.49
CA PRO A 259 -6.64 -10.19 -4.94
C PRO A 259 -5.60 -10.22 -6.06
N ARG A 260 -4.44 -9.60 -5.82
CA ARG A 260 -3.30 -9.65 -6.76
C ARG A 260 -2.51 -10.95 -6.67
N ARG A 261 -2.61 -11.65 -5.54
CA ARG A 261 -1.89 -12.88 -5.21
C ARG A 261 -2.74 -13.81 -4.34
N ARG A 262 -2.26 -15.03 -4.07
CA ARG A 262 -3.05 -16.05 -3.36
C ARG A 262 -3.17 -15.74 -1.86
N GLU A 263 -2.15 -15.13 -1.30
CA GLU A 263 -2.01 -14.73 0.10
C GLU A 263 -3.00 -13.64 0.50
N ASP A 264 -3.66 -13.01 -0.46
CA ASP A 264 -4.66 -11.95 -0.24
C ASP A 264 -6.11 -12.44 -0.39
N ARG A 265 -6.34 -13.76 -0.43
CA ARG A 265 -7.67 -14.33 -0.69
C ARG A 265 -8.58 -14.42 0.53
N SER A 266 -8.03 -14.26 1.73
CA SER A 266 -8.82 -14.33 2.96
C SER A 266 -9.87 -13.21 3.01
N SER A 267 -11.02 -13.54 3.59
CA SER A 267 -12.15 -12.63 3.81
C SER A 267 -12.05 -11.85 5.12
N ASP A 268 -10.97 -12.00 5.89
CA ASP A 268 -10.79 -11.21 7.11
C ASP A 268 -10.62 -9.70 6.80
N LEU A 269 -10.93 -8.86 7.79
CA LEU A 269 -10.89 -7.41 7.67
C LEU A 269 -9.48 -6.92 7.30
N TRP A 270 -8.43 -7.51 7.89
CA TRP A 270 -7.05 -7.14 7.58
C TRP A 270 -6.71 -7.38 6.10
N THR A 271 -7.02 -8.56 5.59
CA THR A 271 -6.76 -8.95 4.20
C THR A 271 -7.62 -8.14 3.22
N THR A 272 -8.87 -7.85 3.58
CA THR A 272 -9.78 -6.99 2.79
C THR A 272 -9.26 -5.55 2.70
N PHE A 273 -8.88 -4.96 3.83
CA PHE A 273 -8.23 -3.65 3.90
C PHE A 273 -6.99 -3.60 3.01
N ASN A 274 -6.11 -4.61 3.11
CA ASN A 274 -4.87 -4.66 2.32
C ASN A 274 -5.14 -4.74 0.82
N ARG A 275 -6.11 -5.54 0.37
CA ARG A 275 -6.51 -5.62 -1.06
C ARG A 275 -6.98 -4.27 -1.58
N VAL A 276 -7.88 -3.64 -0.82
CA VAL A 276 -8.45 -2.35 -1.17
C VAL A 276 -7.37 -1.28 -1.21
N GLN A 277 -6.53 -1.20 -0.17
CA GLN A 277 -5.39 -0.29 -0.11
C GLN A 277 -4.47 -0.45 -1.31
N GLU A 278 -4.06 -1.68 -1.64
CA GLU A 278 -3.10 -1.92 -2.72
C GLU A 278 -3.64 -1.53 -4.08
N ASN A 279 -4.87 -1.96 -4.38
CA ASN A 279 -5.52 -1.65 -5.65
C ASN A 279 -5.83 -0.16 -5.78
N THR A 280 -6.08 0.50 -4.66
CA THR A 280 -6.26 1.94 -4.61
C THR A 280 -4.93 2.66 -4.85
N ILE A 281 -3.84 2.32 -4.17
CA ILE A 281 -2.58 3.07 -4.27
C ILE A 281 -1.80 2.74 -5.54
N LYS A 282 -1.65 1.46 -5.88
CA LYS A 282 -0.89 1.04 -7.08
C LYS A 282 -1.61 1.36 -8.38
N GLY A 283 -2.94 1.46 -8.36
CA GLY A 283 -3.75 1.59 -9.57
C GLY A 283 -3.54 0.42 -10.54
N GLY A 284 -3.64 0.68 -11.85
CA GLY A 284 -3.47 -0.34 -12.89
C GLY A 284 -4.74 -1.16 -13.17
N LEU A 285 -5.87 -0.82 -12.56
CA LEU A 285 -7.15 -1.48 -12.81
C LEU A 285 -7.79 -0.91 -14.07
N THR A 286 -8.28 -1.79 -14.96
CA THR A 286 -9.02 -1.36 -16.16
C THR A 286 -10.44 -0.99 -15.78
N GLY A 287 -10.90 0.15 -16.28
CA GLY A 287 -12.19 0.71 -15.93
C GLY A 287 -12.78 1.58 -17.04
N ARG A 288 -13.83 2.33 -16.72
CA ARG A 288 -14.43 3.33 -17.61
C ARG A 288 -14.52 4.67 -16.92
N ASN A 289 -14.11 5.74 -17.59
CA ASN A 289 -14.23 7.09 -17.03
C ASN A 289 -15.69 7.58 -17.03
N LYS A 290 -15.94 8.78 -16.51
CA LYS A 290 -17.28 9.40 -16.48
C LYS A 290 -17.93 9.56 -17.85
N GLN A 291 -17.15 9.58 -18.94
CA GLN A 291 -17.65 9.60 -20.32
C GLN A 291 -17.80 8.20 -20.93
N GLY A 292 -17.68 7.14 -20.13
CA GLY A 292 -17.78 5.75 -20.56
C GLY A 292 -16.57 5.23 -21.36
N ARG A 293 -15.51 6.02 -21.55
CA ARG A 293 -14.30 5.59 -22.28
C ARG A 293 -13.44 4.68 -21.43
N ARG A 294 -12.85 3.65 -22.06
CA ARG A 294 -11.90 2.75 -21.41
C ARG A 294 -10.73 3.55 -20.82
N THR A 295 -10.41 3.27 -19.57
CA THR A 295 -9.31 3.91 -18.85
C THR A 295 -8.59 2.90 -17.96
N THR A 296 -7.45 3.31 -17.40
CA THR A 296 -6.72 2.56 -16.37
C THR A 296 -6.54 3.46 -15.16
N THR A 297 -6.81 2.94 -13.95
CA THR A 297 -6.61 3.71 -12.72
C THR A 297 -5.14 4.07 -12.56
N ARG A 298 -4.86 5.31 -12.14
CA ARG A 298 -3.48 5.80 -11.96
C ARG A 298 -2.95 5.38 -10.59
N ALA A 299 -1.64 5.26 -10.45
CA ALA A 299 -1.00 5.13 -9.15
C ALA A 299 -1.06 6.46 -8.38
N VAL A 300 -1.09 6.39 -7.05
CA VAL A 300 -0.90 7.55 -6.17
C VAL A 300 0.60 7.79 -6.03
N ASN A 301 1.06 8.96 -6.47
CA ASN A 301 2.50 9.31 -6.49
C ASN A 301 2.86 10.47 -5.56
N GLY A 302 1.86 11.23 -5.07
CA GLY A 302 2.10 12.38 -4.20
C GLY A 302 2.14 11.95 -2.73
N ILE A 303 3.13 12.44 -1.99
CA ILE A 303 3.34 12.14 -0.56
C ILE A 303 2.06 12.43 0.24
N ASP A 304 1.48 13.62 0.11
CA ASP A 304 0.29 14.01 0.88
C ASP A 304 -0.93 13.16 0.56
N GLN A 305 -1.12 12.84 -0.72
CA GLN A 305 -2.23 12.02 -1.17
C GLN A 305 -2.08 10.58 -0.67
N ASP A 306 -0.87 10.03 -0.69
CA ASP A 306 -0.56 8.70 -0.18
C ASP A 306 -0.81 8.59 1.32
N VAL A 307 -0.25 9.52 2.11
CA VAL A 307 -0.44 9.57 3.58
C VAL A 307 -1.91 9.71 3.94
N LYS A 308 -2.59 10.69 3.33
CA LYS A 308 -4.01 10.96 3.59
C LYS A 308 -4.91 9.77 3.25
N LEU A 309 -4.67 9.12 2.11
CA LEU A 309 -5.44 7.96 1.70
C LEU A 309 -5.19 6.75 2.60
N ASN A 310 -3.92 6.41 2.88
CA ASN A 310 -3.60 5.29 3.78
C ASN A 310 -4.24 5.47 5.16
N ARG A 311 -4.12 6.69 5.72
CA ARG A 311 -4.74 7.06 7.00
C ARG A 311 -6.26 6.85 6.97
N ALA A 312 -6.94 7.37 5.96
CA ALA A 312 -8.39 7.24 5.85
C ALA A 312 -8.84 5.77 5.75
N LEU A 313 -8.12 4.95 4.98
CA LEU A 313 -8.42 3.53 4.87
C LEU A 313 -8.18 2.77 6.19
N TRP A 314 -7.14 3.14 6.94
CA TRP A 314 -6.89 2.56 8.26
C TRP A 314 -7.99 2.91 9.26
N VAL A 315 -8.37 4.20 9.35
CA VAL A 315 -9.46 4.65 10.24
C VAL A 315 -10.77 3.95 9.88
N LEU A 316 -11.07 3.83 8.58
CA LEU A 316 -12.24 3.08 8.12
C LEU A 316 -12.21 1.62 8.58
N ALA A 317 -11.04 0.97 8.51
CA ALA A 317 -10.88 -0.42 8.96
C ALA A 317 -11.06 -0.54 10.47
N GLN A 318 -10.46 0.36 11.26
CA GLN A 318 -10.64 0.38 12.70
C GLN A 318 -12.10 0.56 13.10
N ALA A 319 -12.77 1.57 12.54
CA ALA A 319 -14.17 1.85 12.84
C ALA A 319 -15.07 0.65 12.49
N MET A 320 -14.86 0.02 11.33
CA MET A 320 -15.59 -1.20 10.96
C MET A 320 -15.33 -2.33 11.97
N GLY A 321 -14.08 -2.52 12.38
CA GLY A 321 -13.73 -3.56 13.35
C GLY A 321 -14.28 -3.32 14.75
N GLU A 322 -14.35 -2.07 15.20
CA GLU A 322 -14.95 -1.66 16.48
C GLU A 322 -16.47 -1.86 16.48
N HIS A 323 -17.15 -1.42 15.42
CA HIS A 323 -18.60 -1.61 15.28
C HIS A 323 -19.01 -3.09 15.36
N ARG A 324 -18.19 -4.00 14.82
CA ARG A 324 -18.43 -5.44 14.89
C ARG A 324 -18.17 -6.06 16.27
N LYS A 325 -17.32 -5.46 17.09
CA LYS A 325 -17.14 -5.89 18.49
C LYS A 325 -18.31 -5.46 19.38
N ALA A 326 -18.99 -4.38 18.99
CA ALA A 326 -20.11 -3.80 19.74
C ALA A 326 -21.48 -4.38 19.36
N ALA A 327 -21.59 -5.06 18.20
CA ALA A 327 -22.80 -5.70 17.69
C ALA A 327 -22.87 -7.18 18.11
#